data_AF-A0A948JFU3-F1
#
_entry.id   AF-A0A948JFU3-F1
#
_cell.length_a   1.000
_cell.length_b   1.000
_cell.length_c   1.000
_cell.angle_alpha   90.00
_cell.angle_beta   90.00
_cell.angle_gamma   90.00
#
_symmetry.space_group_name_H-M   'P 1'
#
loop_
_entity.id
_entity.type
_entity.pdbx_description
1 polymer ?
#
loop_
_entity_poly.entity_id
_entity_poly.type
_entity_poly.pdbx_seq_one_letter_code
_entity_poly.pdbx_strand_id
1 'polypeptide(L)'
;MDWPRNSRIILDVKGADVWSRLTAKTRNCIQRGIKEQHWLSHDKKWWHVWYATMMDKGIQVDLSKALRLLGESFVEKDQSGKIIGGALVDLHQDPARYRLGFNTSQWLIWKIILECQRRGIPFLDLGQSRIGSGSYFFKTHIMKEYTEIISRASLWGMAKGWLSKRITLRTYYVYRRYPNC
;
A
#
# COMPACT_ATOMS: atom_id res chain seq x y z
N MET A 1 27.09 4.06 -8.19
CA MET A 1 26.33 3.60 -7.01
C MET A 1 24.87 3.97 -7.23
N ASP A 2 24.04 3.01 -7.62
CA ASP A 2 22.61 3.25 -7.89
C ASP A 2 21.87 3.45 -6.56
N TRP A 3 21.37 4.66 -6.35
CA TRP A 3 20.59 5.01 -5.16
C TRP A 3 19.28 4.22 -5.12
N PRO A 4 18.81 3.79 -3.93
CA PRO A 4 17.53 3.12 -3.81
C PRO A 4 16.42 4.07 -4.26
N ARG A 5 15.84 3.77 -5.42
CA ARG A 5 14.67 4.48 -5.94
C ARG A 5 13.47 4.01 -5.13
N ASN A 6 12.84 4.95 -4.43
CA ASN A 6 11.52 4.70 -3.83
C ASN A 6 10.46 5.00 -4.88
N SER A 7 9.47 4.13 -4.90
CA SER A 7 8.33 4.19 -5.79
C SER A 7 7.06 4.20 -4.98
N ARG A 8 6.11 5.06 -5.36
CA ARG A 8 4.75 5.08 -4.84
C ARG A 8 3.82 4.50 -5.90
N ILE A 9 3.01 3.53 -5.50
CA ILE A 9 2.06 2.85 -6.38
C ILE A 9 0.65 3.35 -6.09
N ILE A 10 -0.01 3.86 -7.12
CA ILE A 10 -1.40 4.31 -7.06
C ILE A 10 -2.23 3.48 -8.04
N LEU A 11 -3.32 2.89 -7.53
CA LEU A 11 -4.27 2.13 -8.31
C LEU A 11 -5.42 3.01 -8.75
N ASP A 12 -5.82 2.91 -10.01
CA ASP A 12 -7.11 3.42 -10.48
C ASP A 12 -8.18 2.34 -10.22
N VAL A 13 -9.09 2.67 -9.32
CA VAL A 13 -10.13 1.77 -8.81
C VAL A 13 -11.54 2.23 -9.25
N LYS A 14 -11.64 3.17 -10.19
CA LYS A 14 -12.92 3.67 -10.70
C LYS A 14 -13.58 2.69 -11.67
N GLY A 15 -14.90 2.57 -11.64
CA GLY A 15 -15.68 1.87 -12.67
C GLY A 15 -15.85 0.36 -12.44
N ALA A 16 -16.81 -0.25 -13.12
CA ALA A 16 -17.18 -1.66 -12.91
C ALA A 16 -16.15 -2.66 -13.48
N ASP A 17 -15.26 -2.21 -14.37
CA ASP A 17 -14.29 -3.02 -15.10
C ASP A 17 -13.03 -3.36 -14.27
N VAL A 18 -12.88 -2.82 -13.06
CA VAL A 18 -11.68 -3.00 -12.21
C VAL A 18 -11.29 -4.48 -12.05
N TRP A 19 -12.26 -5.38 -11.93
CA TRP A 19 -12.01 -6.83 -11.84
C TRP A 19 -11.20 -7.37 -13.05
N SER A 20 -11.49 -6.88 -14.25
CA SER A 20 -10.81 -7.25 -15.49
C SER A 20 -9.38 -6.67 -15.57
N ARG A 21 -9.15 -5.55 -14.89
CA ARG A 21 -7.86 -4.87 -14.78
C ARG A 21 -6.94 -5.52 -13.74
N LEU A 22 -7.44 -6.37 -12.86
CA LEU A 22 -6.60 -7.19 -11.97
C LEU A 22 -5.71 -8.15 -12.78
N THR A 23 -4.56 -8.55 -12.22
CA THR A 23 -3.78 -9.66 -12.80
C THR A 23 -4.48 -11.00 -12.57
N ALA A 24 -4.16 -12.02 -13.37
CA ALA A 24 -4.71 -13.36 -13.18
C ALA A 24 -4.33 -13.94 -11.81
N LYS A 25 -3.06 -13.78 -11.41
CA LYS A 25 -2.56 -14.17 -10.09
C LYS A 25 -3.36 -13.51 -8.96
N THR A 26 -3.61 -12.20 -9.06
CA THR A 26 -4.40 -11.47 -8.06
C THR A 26 -5.84 -11.98 -7.99
N ARG A 27 -6.51 -12.19 -9.13
CA ARG A 27 -7.86 -12.77 -9.14
C ARG A 27 -7.90 -14.15 -8.48
N ASN A 28 -6.92 -15.02 -8.78
CA ASN A 28 -6.84 -16.35 -8.17
C ASN A 28 -6.65 -16.27 -6.65
N CYS A 29 -5.82 -15.35 -6.16
CA CYS A 29 -5.65 -15.11 -4.72
C CYS A 29 -6.95 -14.62 -4.06
N ILE A 30 -7.70 -13.74 -4.72
CA ILE A 30 -9.00 -13.26 -4.23
C ILE A 30 -10.01 -14.41 -4.20
N GLN A 31 -10.12 -15.19 -5.28
CA GLN A 31 -11.02 -16.34 -5.35
C GLN A 31 -10.68 -17.39 -4.29
N ARG A 32 -9.39 -17.60 -3.99
CA ARG A 32 -8.96 -18.47 -2.89
C ARG A 32 -9.48 -17.95 -1.54
N GLY A 33 -9.31 -16.67 -1.22
CA GLY A 33 -9.84 -16.11 0.03
C GLY A 33 -11.36 -16.20 0.14
N ILE A 34 -12.09 -16.10 -0.98
CA ILE A 34 -13.54 -16.35 -1.02
C ILE A 34 -13.85 -17.83 -0.74
N LYS A 35 -13.12 -18.76 -1.38
CA LYS A 35 -13.29 -20.21 -1.18
C LYS A 35 -12.96 -20.65 0.24
N GLU A 36 -11.95 -20.06 0.84
CA GLU A 36 -11.52 -20.27 2.23
C GLU A 36 -12.43 -19.53 3.24
N GLN A 37 -13.52 -18.91 2.76
CA GLN A 37 -14.52 -18.22 3.57
C GLN A 37 -13.94 -17.11 4.46
N HIS A 38 -12.96 -16.37 3.96
CA HIS A 38 -12.46 -15.20 4.66
C HIS A 38 -13.56 -14.13 4.77
N TRP A 39 -13.62 -13.43 5.89
CA TRP A 39 -14.53 -12.31 6.06
C TRP A 39 -13.84 -11.05 6.58
N LEU A 40 -14.51 -9.94 6.32
CA LEU A 40 -14.03 -8.61 6.66
C LEU A 40 -14.68 -8.17 7.98
N SER A 41 -13.89 -7.58 8.85
CA SER A 41 -14.38 -6.84 10.02
C SER A 41 -13.67 -5.50 10.14
N HIS A 42 -14.26 -4.58 10.90
CA HIS A 42 -13.70 -3.24 11.18
C HIS A 42 -13.25 -3.11 12.64
N ASP A 43 -12.87 -4.23 13.26
CA ASP A 43 -12.51 -4.29 14.68
C ASP A 43 -11.22 -3.52 14.94
N LYS A 44 -11.33 -2.41 15.69
CA LYS A 44 -10.18 -1.56 16.03
C LYS A 44 -9.10 -2.30 16.82
N LYS A 45 -9.39 -3.39 17.53
CA LYS A 45 -8.39 -4.12 18.35
C LYS A 45 -7.30 -4.83 17.55
N TRP A 46 -7.42 -4.87 16.21
CA TRP A 46 -6.40 -5.47 15.34
C TRP A 46 -5.00 -4.83 15.48
N TRP A 47 -4.91 -3.58 15.93
CA TRP A 47 -3.62 -2.89 16.10
C TRP A 47 -2.70 -3.61 17.09
N HIS A 48 -3.24 -4.32 18.08
CA HIS A 48 -2.44 -5.15 19.00
C HIS A 48 -1.75 -6.29 18.26
N VAL A 49 -2.47 -6.97 17.35
CA VAL A 49 -1.93 -8.06 16.53
C VAL A 49 -0.87 -7.52 15.57
N TRP A 50 -1.15 -6.37 14.95
CA TRP A 50 -0.18 -5.69 14.09
C TRP A 50 1.10 -5.33 14.85
N TYR A 51 0.99 -4.70 16.02
CA TYR A 51 2.13 -4.31 16.84
C TYR A 51 2.96 -5.52 17.26
N ALA A 52 2.31 -6.57 17.78
CA ALA A 52 2.99 -7.84 18.12
C ALA A 52 3.72 -8.45 16.91
N THR A 53 3.09 -8.43 15.73
CA THR A 53 3.70 -8.92 14.48
C THR A 53 4.93 -8.09 14.06
N MET A 54 4.90 -6.76 14.25
CA MET A 54 6.06 -5.91 13.94
C MET A 54 7.21 -6.15 14.91
N MET A 55 6.90 -6.27 16.21
CA MET A 55 7.89 -6.57 17.24
C MET A 55 8.55 -7.93 17.04
N ASP A 56 7.77 -8.97 16.68
CA ASP A 56 8.27 -10.31 16.33
C ASP A 56 9.23 -10.28 15.13
N LYS A 57 9.00 -9.37 14.18
CA LYS A 57 9.89 -9.12 13.03
C LYS A 57 11.10 -8.23 13.36
N GLY A 58 11.30 -7.87 14.63
CA GLY A 58 12.36 -6.97 15.08
C GLY A 58 12.18 -5.51 14.60
N ILE A 59 10.99 -5.13 14.15
CA ILE A 59 10.68 -3.77 13.70
C ILE A 59 10.19 -2.97 14.91
N GLN A 60 10.99 -2.01 15.34
CA GLN A 60 10.57 -1.06 16.37
C GLN A 60 9.52 -0.09 15.80
N VAL A 61 8.37 -0.04 16.46
CA VAL A 61 7.25 0.83 16.10
C VAL A 61 7.07 1.89 17.16
N ASP A 62 7.08 3.15 16.75
CA ASP A 62 6.64 4.26 17.59
C ASP A 62 5.10 4.23 17.70
N LEU A 63 4.61 3.56 18.74
CA LEU A 63 3.18 3.38 18.97
C LEU A 63 2.43 4.72 19.06
N SER A 64 3.07 5.76 19.61
CA SER A 64 2.46 7.09 19.73
C SER A 64 2.15 7.69 18.35
N LYS A 65 3.06 7.50 17.37
CA LYS A 65 2.83 7.93 15.98
C LYS A 65 1.83 7.04 15.27
N ALA A 66 1.88 5.73 15.50
CA ALA A 66 0.95 4.79 14.89
C ALA A 66 -0.51 5.06 15.34
N LEU A 67 -0.73 5.33 16.63
CA LEU A 67 -2.06 5.62 17.19
C LEU A 67 -2.62 6.98 16.75
N ARG A 68 -1.75 7.92 16.34
CA ARG A 68 -2.18 9.21 15.76
C ARG A 68 -2.68 9.09 14.32
N LEU A 69 -2.48 7.94 13.67
CA LEU A 69 -2.97 7.74 12.31
C LEU A 69 -4.49 7.61 12.35
N LEU A 70 -5.16 8.54 11.69
CA LEU A 70 -6.58 8.47 11.42
C LEU A 70 -6.81 7.57 10.19
N GLY A 71 -7.83 6.72 10.28
CA GLY A 71 -8.23 5.85 9.19
C GLY A 71 -9.22 4.79 9.63
N GLU A 72 -9.79 4.11 8.65
CA GLU A 72 -10.69 2.99 8.83
C GLU A 72 -9.90 1.69 8.83
N SER A 73 -10.30 0.79 9.72
CA SER A 73 -9.66 -0.51 9.91
C SER A 73 -10.32 -1.55 9.03
N PHE A 74 -9.53 -2.31 8.27
CA PHE A 74 -9.95 -3.44 7.47
C PHE A 74 -9.24 -4.68 7.98
N VAL A 75 -9.98 -5.61 8.56
CA VAL A 75 -9.43 -6.77 9.26
C VAL A 75 -9.94 -8.04 8.60
N GLU A 76 -9.02 -8.82 8.05
CA GLU A 76 -9.29 -10.12 7.43
C GLU A 76 -9.24 -11.21 8.50
N LYS A 77 -10.31 -12.01 8.56
CA LYS A 77 -10.43 -13.16 9.46
C LYS A 77 -10.66 -14.43 8.66
N ASP A 78 -10.10 -15.54 9.13
CA ASP A 78 -10.37 -16.87 8.58
C ASP A 78 -11.69 -17.44 9.11
N GLN A 79 -12.05 -18.65 8.66
CA GLN A 79 -13.28 -19.34 9.06
C GLN A 79 -13.45 -19.59 10.57
N SER A 80 -12.36 -19.54 11.34
CA SER A 80 -12.37 -19.70 12.80
C SER A 80 -12.55 -18.37 13.54
N GLY A 81 -12.55 -17.25 12.81
CA GLY A 81 -12.57 -15.89 13.37
C GLY A 81 -11.21 -15.38 13.82
N LYS A 82 -10.13 -16.13 13.55
CA LYS A 82 -8.77 -15.67 13.80
C LYS A 82 -8.41 -14.57 12.82
N ILE A 83 -7.78 -13.51 13.34
CA ILE A 83 -7.24 -12.43 12.52
C ILE A 83 -6.02 -12.93 11.75
N ILE A 84 -6.08 -12.88 10.42
CA ILE A 84 -5.00 -13.34 9.52
C ILE A 84 -4.36 -12.19 8.73
N GLY A 85 -5.03 -11.03 8.65
CA GLY A 85 -4.50 -9.83 8.03
C GLY A 85 -5.21 -8.56 8.50
N GLY A 86 -4.56 -7.42 8.30
CA GLY A 86 -5.14 -6.14 8.66
C GLY A 86 -4.54 -4.97 7.89
N ALA A 87 -5.33 -3.91 7.73
CA ALA A 87 -4.95 -2.67 7.08
C ALA A 87 -5.67 -1.47 7.72
N LEU A 88 -4.95 -0.34 7.80
CA LEU A 88 -5.53 0.98 8.09
C LEU A 88 -5.53 1.79 6.80
N VAL A 89 -6.69 2.29 6.41
CA VAL A 89 -6.87 3.08 5.19
C VAL A 89 -7.56 4.39 5.52
N ASP A 90 -6.98 5.49 5.06
CA ASP A 90 -7.60 6.81 5.14
C ASP A 90 -8.47 7.02 3.89
N LEU A 91 -9.79 6.92 4.06
CA LEU A 91 -10.80 7.05 3.01
C LEU A 91 -11.35 8.48 2.89
N HIS A 92 -10.82 9.44 3.63
CA HIS A 92 -11.26 10.85 3.59
C HIS A 92 -10.43 11.71 2.65
N GLN A 93 -9.56 11.09 1.85
CA GLN A 93 -8.67 11.76 0.91
C GLN A 93 -8.88 11.18 -0.49
N ASP A 94 -8.60 11.98 -1.51
CA ASP A 94 -8.44 11.52 -2.89
C ASP A 94 -6.99 11.79 -3.33
N PRO A 95 -6.16 10.75 -3.54
CA PRO A 95 -6.46 9.32 -3.44
C PRO A 95 -6.71 8.86 -1.99
N ALA A 96 -7.51 7.79 -1.82
CA ALA A 96 -7.54 7.05 -0.56
C ALA A 96 -6.13 6.54 -0.24
N ARG A 97 -5.71 6.56 1.02
CA ARG A 97 -4.32 6.25 1.40
C ARG A 97 -4.23 5.02 2.29
N TYR A 98 -3.56 3.99 1.82
CA TYR A 98 -3.12 2.88 2.66
C TYR A 98 -2.02 3.37 3.61
N ARG A 99 -2.28 3.33 4.93
CA ARG A 99 -1.37 3.87 5.95
C ARG A 99 -0.46 2.80 6.53
N LEU A 100 -1.04 1.69 6.98
CA LEU A 100 -0.31 0.56 7.56
C LEU A 100 -1.08 -0.74 7.38
N GLY A 101 -0.39 -1.85 7.56
CA GLY A 101 -1.01 -3.16 7.66
C GLY A 101 0.00 -4.26 7.94
N PHE A 102 -0.51 -5.47 8.14
CA PHE A 102 0.28 -6.69 8.28
C PHE A 102 -0.42 -7.80 7.51
N ASN A 103 0.38 -8.73 6.96
CA ASN A 103 -0.09 -9.88 6.19
C ASN A 103 -1.21 -9.52 5.21
N THR A 104 -1.12 -8.32 4.61
CA THR A 104 -2.16 -7.79 3.73
C THR A 104 -2.25 -8.65 2.49
N SER A 105 -3.35 -9.39 2.35
CA SER A 105 -3.61 -10.25 1.21
C SER A 105 -4.20 -9.45 0.04
N GLN A 106 -4.16 -10.05 -1.16
CA GLN A 106 -4.87 -9.52 -2.33
C GLN A 106 -6.39 -9.48 -2.11
N TRP A 107 -6.93 -10.40 -1.32
CA TRP A 107 -8.35 -10.41 -0.95
C TRP A 107 -8.71 -9.19 -0.09
N LEU A 108 -7.87 -8.84 0.89
CA LEU A 108 -8.07 -7.67 1.73
C LEU A 108 -7.98 -6.37 0.91
N ILE A 109 -6.99 -6.27 0.00
CA ILE A 109 -6.91 -5.13 -0.92
C ILE A 109 -8.16 -5.05 -1.82
N TRP A 110 -8.68 -6.18 -2.31
CA TRP A 110 -9.92 -6.20 -3.08
C TRP A 110 -11.11 -5.64 -2.29
N LYS A 111 -11.25 -5.98 -1.01
CA LYS A 111 -12.29 -5.39 -0.15
C LYS A 111 -12.13 -3.87 0.01
N ILE A 112 -10.89 -3.38 0.15
CA ILE A 112 -10.61 -1.94 0.21
C ILE A 112 -10.96 -1.25 -1.13
N ILE A 113 -10.65 -1.87 -2.26
CA ILE A 113 -10.99 -1.39 -3.61
C ILE A 113 -12.52 -1.24 -3.75
N LEU A 114 -13.27 -2.27 -3.37
CA LEU A 114 -14.73 -2.23 -3.39
C LEU A 114 -15.30 -1.12 -2.51
N GLU A 115 -14.69 -0.88 -1.35
CA GLU A 115 -15.09 0.20 -0.46
C GLU A 115 -14.78 1.59 -1.05
N CYS A 116 -13.65 1.75 -1.74
CA CYS A 116 -13.35 2.99 -2.49
C CYS A 116 -14.40 3.23 -3.57
N GLN A 117 -14.77 2.20 -4.34
CA GLN A 117 -15.81 2.28 -5.37
C GLN A 117 -17.17 2.68 -4.79
N ARG A 118 -17.57 2.06 -3.68
CA ARG A 118 -18.82 2.37 -2.98
C ARG A 118 -18.91 3.84 -2.56
N ARG A 119 -17.77 4.46 -2.25
CA ARG A 119 -17.65 5.88 -1.85
C ARG A 119 -17.35 6.83 -3.01
N GLY A 120 -17.24 6.32 -4.23
CA GLY A 120 -16.86 7.13 -5.39
C GLY A 120 -15.42 7.64 -5.36
N ILE A 121 -14.52 7.02 -4.59
CA ILE A 121 -13.10 7.38 -4.54
C ILE A 121 -12.38 6.70 -5.72
N PRO A 122 -11.81 7.46 -6.66
CA PRO A 122 -11.30 6.89 -7.92
C PRO A 122 -9.92 6.25 -7.77
N PHE A 123 -9.13 6.64 -6.76
CA PHE A 123 -7.74 6.23 -6.64
C PHE A 123 -7.40 5.68 -5.24
N LEU A 124 -6.55 4.65 -5.20
CA LEU A 124 -6.00 4.07 -3.98
C LEU A 124 -4.47 4.12 -4.00
N ASP A 125 -3.87 4.95 -3.15
CA ASP A 125 -2.42 5.06 -2.92
C ASP A 125 -1.96 3.97 -1.94
N LEU A 126 -1.18 3.01 -2.44
CA LEU A 126 -0.61 1.91 -1.65
C LEU A 126 0.67 2.30 -0.90
N GLY A 127 1.05 3.58 -0.95
CA GLY A 127 2.22 4.13 -0.27
C GLY A 127 3.54 3.80 -0.98
N GLN A 128 4.63 4.27 -0.39
CA GLN A 128 5.98 4.09 -0.94
C GLN A 128 6.55 2.70 -0.63
N SER A 129 7.39 2.21 -1.52
CA SER A 129 8.24 1.03 -1.33
C SER A 129 9.55 1.20 -2.10
N ARG A 130 10.61 0.54 -1.62
CA ARG A 130 11.87 0.44 -2.37
C ARG A 130 11.63 -0.40 -3.61
N ILE A 131 11.99 0.10 -4.80
CA ILE A 131 11.90 -0.67 -6.05
C ILE A 131 12.64 -2.01 -5.88
N GLY A 132 12.01 -3.10 -6.32
CA GLY A 132 12.54 -4.47 -6.20
C GLY A 132 12.39 -5.12 -4.81
N SER A 133 11.78 -4.44 -3.82
CA SER A 133 11.43 -5.08 -2.56
C SER A 133 10.21 -5.99 -2.69
N GLY A 134 10.04 -6.94 -1.76
CA GLY A 134 8.82 -7.77 -1.71
C GLY A 134 7.54 -6.95 -1.60
N SER A 135 7.55 -5.84 -0.86
CA SER A 135 6.42 -4.91 -0.77
C SER A 135 6.18 -4.17 -2.09
N TYR A 136 7.23 -3.84 -2.84
CA TYR A 136 7.10 -3.29 -4.20
C TYR A 136 6.43 -4.29 -5.14
N PHE A 137 6.94 -5.52 -5.21
CA PHE A 137 6.34 -6.55 -6.07
C PHE A 137 4.91 -6.86 -5.68
N PHE A 138 4.59 -6.94 -4.38
CA PHE A 138 3.22 -7.12 -3.91
C PHE A 138 2.27 -6.05 -4.49
N LYS A 139 2.66 -4.77 -4.41
CA LYS A 139 1.83 -3.64 -4.88
C LYS A 139 1.68 -3.60 -6.40
N THR A 140 2.76 -3.85 -7.14
CA THR A 140 2.73 -3.79 -8.61
C THR A 140 1.97 -4.96 -9.24
N HIS A 141 1.90 -6.12 -8.57
CA HIS A 141 1.21 -7.29 -9.11
C HIS A 141 -0.32 -7.24 -8.97
N ILE A 142 -0.89 -6.24 -8.29
CA ILE A 142 -2.33 -6.19 -8.02
C ILE A 142 -3.11 -6.00 -9.32
N MET A 143 -2.76 -4.97 -10.09
CA MET A 143 -3.43 -4.59 -11.34
C MET A 143 -2.47 -4.65 -12.52
N LYS A 144 -2.98 -5.01 -13.70
CA LYS A 144 -2.27 -5.00 -14.98
C LYS A 144 -1.67 -3.64 -15.29
N GLU A 145 -2.34 -2.58 -14.85
CA GLU A 145 -1.93 -1.20 -15.03
C GLU A 145 -2.03 -0.46 -13.69
N TYR A 146 -1.05 0.38 -13.41
CA TYR A 146 -1.01 1.23 -12.22
C TYR A 146 -0.23 2.50 -12.53
N THR A 147 -0.40 3.51 -11.68
CA THR A 147 0.43 4.71 -11.70
C THR A 147 1.60 4.52 -10.74
N GLU A 148 2.82 4.69 -11.25
CA GLU A 148 4.04 4.67 -10.47
C GLU A 148 4.61 6.09 -10.34
N ILE A 149 4.94 6.54 -9.12
CA ILE A 149 5.65 7.81 -8.88
C ILE A 149 7.02 7.49 -8.28
N ILE A 150 8.08 7.75 -9.04
CA ILE A 150 9.46 7.46 -8.64
C ILE A 150 10.13 8.73 -8.08
N SER A 151 10.43 8.76 -6.79
CA SER A 151 11.21 9.84 -6.20
C SER A 151 12.71 9.56 -6.36
N ARG A 152 13.47 10.51 -6.93
CA ARG A 152 14.95 10.50 -6.92
C ARG A 152 15.45 11.54 -5.92
N ALA A 153 16.35 11.15 -5.02
CA ALA A 153 17.17 12.09 -4.30
C ALA A 153 18.38 12.45 -5.20
N SER A 154 18.56 13.73 -5.54
CA SER A 154 19.77 14.22 -6.19
C SER A 154 20.66 14.91 -5.15
N LEU A 155 21.84 14.36 -4.87
CA LEU A 155 22.92 15.08 -4.19
C LEU A 155 23.72 15.84 -5.24
N TRP A 156 23.78 17.16 -5.12
CA TRP A 156 24.82 17.94 -5.78
C TRP A 156 26.12 17.74 -5.00
N GLY A 157 27.18 17.37 -5.72
CA GLY A 157 28.49 17.04 -5.16
C GLY A 157 29.12 18.19 -4.37
N MET A 158 29.92 17.80 -3.39
CA MET A 158 30.80 18.69 -2.63
C MET A 158 31.72 19.45 -3.58
N ALA A 159 31.54 20.77 -3.68
CA ALA A 159 32.62 21.69 -4.01
C ALA A 159 33.01 22.40 -2.71
N LYS A 160 34.30 22.32 -2.36
CA LYS A 160 34.92 22.98 -1.22
C LYS A 160 34.52 24.47 -1.19
N GLY A 161 34.16 24.95 0.01
CA GLY A 161 34.03 26.37 0.30
C GLY A 161 32.59 26.86 0.40
N TRP A 162 32.17 27.13 1.64
CA TRP A 162 31.24 28.20 2.02
C TRP A 162 29.99 28.39 1.15
N LEU A 163 28.89 27.73 1.54
CA LEU A 163 27.49 28.22 1.51
C LEU A 163 26.57 27.01 1.64
N SER A 164 25.87 26.90 2.76
CA SER A 164 24.79 25.92 2.98
C SER A 164 23.62 26.22 2.03
N LYS A 165 23.72 25.79 0.77
CA LYS A 165 22.62 25.90 -0.19
C LYS A 165 21.50 24.92 0.19
N ARG A 166 20.27 25.45 0.27
CA ARG A 166 19.01 24.71 0.43
C ARG A 166 19.00 23.49 -0.51
N ILE A 167 18.90 22.30 0.09
CA ILE A 167 18.65 21.05 -0.64
C ILE A 167 17.27 21.17 -1.29
N THR A 168 17.23 21.34 -2.61
CA THR A 168 15.98 21.30 -3.36
C THR A 168 15.73 19.84 -3.75
N LEU A 169 14.83 19.16 -3.03
CA LEU A 169 14.28 17.86 -3.46
C LEU A 169 13.52 18.09 -4.77
N ARG A 170 14.11 17.75 -5.92
CA ARG A 170 13.39 17.65 -7.19
C ARG A 170 12.69 16.30 -7.25
N THR A 171 11.40 16.27 -6.91
CA THR A 171 10.52 15.15 -7.21
C THR A 171 10.30 15.11 -8.72
N TYR A 172 10.89 14.12 -9.40
CA TYR A 172 10.57 13.86 -10.80
C TYR A 172 9.30 13.00 -10.85
N TYR A 173 8.21 13.55 -11.38
CA TYR A 173 7.01 12.77 -11.67
C TYR A 173 7.23 12.04 -12.98
N VAL A 174 7.67 10.79 -12.91
CA VAL A 174 7.69 9.91 -14.08
C VAL A 174 6.38 9.13 -14.09
N TYR A 175 5.35 9.66 -14.73
CA TYR A 175 4.12 8.92 -15.00
C TYR A 175 4.42 7.85 -16.03
N ARG A 176 4.49 6.59 -15.60
CA ARG A 176 4.56 5.45 -16.51
C ARG A 176 3.44 4.49 -16.15
N ARG A 177 2.57 4.24 -17.13
CA ARG A 177 1.57 3.17 -17.10
C ARG A 177 2.31 1.92 -17.58
N TYR A 178 2.60 1.01 -16.67
CA TYR A 178 3.28 -0.23 -17.01
C TYR A 178 2.27 -1.35 -17.20
N PRO A 179 2.31 -2.10 -18.32
CA PRO A 179 1.70 -3.42 -18.37
C PRO A 179 2.51 -4.37 -17.47
N ASN A 180 1.83 -5.18 -16.66
CA ASN A 180 2.51 -6.28 -15.96
C ASN A 180 2.93 -7.37 -16.96
N CYS A 181 4.22 -7.76 -16.90
CA CYS A 181 4.80 -8.89 -17.62
C CYS A 181 4.27 -10.24 -17.11
#